data_AF-A0A959L418-F1
#
_entry.id   AF-A0A959L418-F1
#
_cell.length_a   1.000
_cell.length_b   1.000
_cell.length_c   1.000
_cell.angle_alpha   90.00
_cell.angle_beta   90.00
_cell.angle_gamma   90.00
#
_symmetry.space_group_name_H-M   'P 1'
#
loop_
_entity.id
_entity.type
_entity.pdbx_description
1 polymer ?
#
loop_
_entity_poly.entity_id
_entity_poly.type
_entity_poly.pdbx_seq_one_letter_code
_entity_poly.pdbx_strand_id
1 'polypeptide(L)'
;RAIRVFEEQTELSLKMKIMTRQNDHGLLEIDINDQFGNRPVQIKFDRDGQIKSNNGHVIQNIKEYEPGRWYDLAIEINAEDMGRYSLRINDDLVLKDAVFAGKVKSLERISFRTGPYRDLPNRKTDNEAPHAPLPGADKPVNEASYFIDDLWVSRQR
;
A
#
# COMPACT_ATOMS: atom_id res chain seq x y z
N ARG A 1 -3.07 6.13 10.83
CA ARG A 1 -3.58 5.26 9.73
C ARG A 1 -4.92 5.82 9.28
N ALA A 2 -5.18 5.88 7.99
CA ALA A 2 -6.48 6.24 7.42
C ALA A 2 -7.04 5.07 6.60
N ILE A 3 -8.36 4.93 6.54
CA ILE A 3 -9.04 3.86 5.79
C ILE A 3 -10.20 4.47 5.00
N ARG A 4 -10.33 4.08 3.73
CA ARG A 4 -11.52 4.34 2.92
C ARG A 4 -12.19 3.02 2.59
N VAL A 5 -13.45 2.88 2.97
CA VAL A 5 -14.30 1.74 2.58
C VAL A 5 -15.06 2.11 1.30
N PHE A 6 -15.30 1.12 0.44
CA PHE A 6 -16.12 1.23 -0.76
C PHE A 6 -16.97 -0.05 -0.93
N GLU A 7 -17.94 -0.02 -1.84
CA GLU A 7 -18.77 -1.19 -2.14
C GLU A 7 -17.90 -2.37 -2.60
N GLU A 8 -18.15 -3.57 -2.08
CA GLU A 8 -17.39 -4.77 -2.43
C GLU A 8 -17.43 -5.03 -3.94
N GLN A 9 -16.25 -5.11 -4.58
CA GLN A 9 -16.12 -5.26 -6.02
C GLN A 9 -14.99 -6.23 -6.40
N THR A 10 -15.20 -6.96 -7.50
CA THR A 10 -14.18 -7.81 -8.14
C THR A 10 -13.36 -7.01 -9.16
N GLU A 11 -13.96 -6.04 -9.82
CA GLU A 11 -13.33 -5.17 -10.81
C GLU A 11 -13.54 -3.70 -10.45
N LEU A 12 -12.45 -2.94 -10.36
CA LEU A 12 -12.50 -1.53 -9.99
C LEU A 12 -11.34 -0.71 -10.54
N SER A 13 -11.63 0.56 -10.76
CA SER A 13 -10.66 1.61 -11.04
C SER A 13 -10.51 2.50 -9.82
N LEU A 14 -9.26 2.79 -9.46
CA LEU A 14 -8.88 3.62 -8.33
C LEU A 14 -8.00 4.75 -8.81
N LYS A 15 -8.33 5.98 -8.40
CA LYS A 15 -7.49 7.16 -8.64
C LYS A 15 -7.24 7.89 -7.33
N MET A 16 -6.03 8.37 -7.14
CA MET A 16 -5.66 9.21 -6.01
C MET A 16 -4.40 9.99 -6.30
N LYS A 17 -4.24 11.14 -5.65
CA LYS A 17 -3.01 11.91 -5.63
C LYS A 17 -2.28 11.69 -4.32
N ILE A 18 -0.97 11.47 -4.41
CA ILE A 18 -0.10 11.33 -3.24
C ILE A 18 1.04 12.35 -3.31
N MET A 19 1.29 13.05 -2.22
CA MET A 19 2.51 13.83 -2.02
C MET A 19 3.17 13.43 -0.71
N THR A 20 4.49 13.39 -0.72
CA THR A 20 5.33 13.12 0.45
C THR A 20 6.19 14.35 0.74
N ARG A 21 6.42 14.72 2.01
CA ARG A 21 7.34 15.84 2.34
C ARG A 21 8.79 15.42 2.46
N GLN A 22 9.08 14.12 2.31
CA GLN A 22 10.37 13.50 2.53
C GLN A 22 10.48 12.25 1.66
N ASN A 23 11.71 11.89 1.28
CA ASN A 23 12.00 10.68 0.51
C ASN A 23 13.19 9.86 1.04
N ASP A 24 13.78 10.27 2.15
CA ASP A 24 14.96 9.66 2.80
C ASP A 24 14.62 8.98 4.14
N HIS A 25 13.37 9.10 4.61
CA HIS A 25 12.87 8.47 5.83
C HIS A 25 11.35 8.27 5.79
N GLY A 26 10.83 7.57 6.80
CA GLY A 26 9.42 7.20 6.87
C GLY A 26 9.05 6.05 5.93
N LEU A 27 7.78 5.67 5.94
CA LEU A 27 7.21 4.69 5.01
C LEU A 27 5.72 4.96 4.92
N LEU A 28 5.19 5.12 3.72
CA LEU A 28 3.76 5.05 3.46
C LEU A 28 3.46 3.77 2.71
N GLU A 29 2.67 2.88 3.32
CA GLU A 29 2.07 1.72 2.66
C GLU A 29 0.62 2.03 2.31
N ILE A 30 0.27 1.79 1.04
CA ILE A 30 -1.07 1.89 0.48
C ILE A 30 -1.47 0.48 0.07
N ASP A 31 -2.41 -0.11 0.79
CA ASP A 31 -2.92 -1.44 0.51
C ASP A 31 -4.39 -1.35 0.06
N ILE A 32 -4.76 -2.17 -0.93
CA ILE A 32 -6.16 -2.40 -1.29
C ILE A 32 -6.50 -3.81 -0.80
N ASN A 33 -7.52 -3.91 0.05
CA ASN A 33 -7.78 -5.06 0.90
C ASN A 33 -9.17 -5.66 0.69
N ASP A 34 -9.27 -6.96 0.99
CA ASP A 34 -10.53 -7.68 1.13
C ASP A 34 -11.13 -7.50 2.54
N GLN A 35 -12.24 -8.18 2.81
CA GLN A 35 -12.93 -8.20 4.11
C GLN A 35 -12.10 -8.76 5.28
N PHE A 36 -11.18 -9.69 5.00
CA PHE A 36 -10.35 -10.33 6.02
C PHE A 36 -9.05 -9.57 6.31
N GLY A 37 -8.79 -8.49 5.55
CA GLY A 37 -7.58 -7.69 5.71
C GLY A 37 -6.39 -8.24 4.90
N ASN A 38 -6.61 -9.21 4.01
CA ASN A 38 -5.61 -9.62 3.03
C ASN A 38 -5.24 -8.42 2.14
N ARG A 39 -3.99 -8.39 1.67
CA ARG A 39 -3.39 -7.24 0.97
C ARG A 39 -2.89 -7.64 -0.42
N PRO A 40 -3.77 -7.97 -1.36
CA PRO A 40 -3.39 -8.41 -2.70
C PRO A 40 -2.64 -7.33 -3.50
N VAL A 41 -3.02 -6.07 -3.34
CA VAL A 41 -2.38 -4.92 -4.01
C VAL A 41 -1.65 -4.10 -2.94
N GLN A 42 -0.35 -3.90 -3.16
CA GLN A 42 0.55 -3.23 -2.22
C GLN A 42 1.38 -2.19 -2.98
N ILE A 43 1.29 -0.94 -2.55
CA ILE A 43 2.08 0.18 -3.08
C ILE A 43 2.77 0.87 -1.90
N LYS A 44 4.02 1.29 -2.08
CA LYS A 44 4.82 1.92 -1.03
C LYS A 44 5.53 3.15 -1.55
N PHE A 45 5.55 4.21 -0.74
CA PHE A 45 6.56 5.26 -0.83
C PHE A 45 7.55 5.00 0.31
N ASP A 46 8.71 4.45 -0.04
CA ASP A 46 9.69 3.93 0.90
C ASP A 46 10.85 4.91 1.13
N ARG A 47 11.56 4.74 2.25
CA ARG A 47 12.63 5.64 2.75
C ARG A 47 13.84 5.79 1.84
N ASP A 48 13.95 4.99 0.79
CA ASP A 48 15.04 5.03 -0.20
C ASP A 48 14.67 5.84 -1.44
N GLY A 49 13.61 6.64 -1.37
CA GLY A 49 13.15 7.52 -2.45
C GLY A 49 12.48 6.76 -3.60
N GLN A 50 12.06 5.53 -3.35
CA GLN A 50 11.44 4.68 -4.36
C GLN A 50 9.96 4.45 -4.06
N ILE A 51 9.14 4.60 -5.09
CA ILE A 51 7.81 4.03 -5.16
C ILE A 51 7.99 2.56 -5.51
N LYS A 52 7.43 1.68 -4.67
CA LYS A 52 7.54 0.23 -4.82
C LYS A 52 6.16 -0.39 -4.92
N SER A 53 6.06 -1.52 -5.62
CA SER A 53 4.83 -2.27 -5.69
C SER A 53 5.08 -3.77 -5.85
N ASN A 54 4.10 -4.59 -5.47
CA ASN A 54 4.22 -6.05 -5.48
C ASN A 54 3.85 -6.61 -6.86
N ASN A 55 4.67 -7.49 -7.44
CA ASN A 55 4.35 -8.13 -8.73
C ASN A 55 3.71 -9.52 -8.61
N GLY A 56 3.31 -9.90 -7.39
CA GLY A 56 2.76 -11.21 -7.01
C GLY A 56 3.77 -12.10 -6.30
N HIS A 57 5.06 -11.83 -6.47
CA HIS A 57 6.14 -12.59 -5.81
C HIS A 57 6.99 -11.70 -4.90
N VAL A 58 7.40 -10.54 -5.41
CA VAL A 58 8.30 -9.61 -4.71
C VAL A 58 7.80 -8.18 -4.80
N ILE A 59 8.18 -7.38 -3.81
CA ILE A 59 8.04 -5.92 -3.86
C ILE A 59 9.25 -5.38 -4.62
N GLN A 60 9.00 -4.70 -5.74
CA GLN A 60 10.03 -4.14 -6.62
C GLN A 60 9.91 -2.63 -6.73
N ASN A 61 11.02 -1.97 -7.03
CA ASN A 61 11.03 -0.53 -7.34
C ASN A 61 10.38 -0.30 -8.71
N ILE A 62 9.49 0.68 -8.80
CA ILE A 62 8.75 0.97 -10.04
C ILE A 62 8.91 2.42 -10.51
N LYS A 63 9.24 3.36 -9.60
CA LYS A 63 9.52 4.76 -9.95
C LYS A 63 10.26 5.43 -8.79
N GLU A 64 11.18 6.34 -9.08
CA GLU A 64 11.73 7.24 -8.06
C GLU A 64 10.72 8.34 -7.70
N TYR A 65 10.81 8.88 -6.50
CA TYR A 65 9.99 10.02 -6.09
C TYR A 65 10.74 11.12 -5.36
N GLU A 66 10.21 12.33 -5.49
CA GLU A 66 10.76 13.58 -4.98
C GLU A 66 9.83 14.17 -3.90
N PRO A 67 10.38 14.75 -2.83
CA PRO A 67 9.59 15.47 -1.83
C PRO A 67 8.85 16.67 -2.43
N GLY A 68 7.64 16.94 -1.93
CA GLY A 68 6.83 18.09 -2.33
C GLY A 68 6.16 17.95 -3.71
N ARG A 69 6.39 16.85 -4.42
CA ARG A 69 5.77 16.57 -5.72
C ARG A 69 4.52 15.70 -5.55
N TRP A 70 3.46 16.08 -6.27
CA TRP A 70 2.25 15.27 -6.39
C TRP A 70 2.45 14.17 -7.44
N TYR A 71 1.98 12.97 -7.11
CA TYR A 71 1.94 11.79 -7.97
C TYR A 71 0.51 11.34 -8.16
N ASP A 72 0.05 11.31 -9.40
CA ASP A 72 -1.26 10.79 -9.81
C ASP A 72 -1.17 9.27 -9.96
N LEU A 73 -1.77 8.53 -9.03
CA LEU A 73 -1.84 7.08 -9.08
C LEU A 73 -3.18 6.68 -9.70
N ALA A 74 -3.13 5.91 -10.80
CA ALA A 74 -4.30 5.26 -11.37
C ALA A 74 -4.09 3.75 -11.37
N ILE A 75 -4.98 3.02 -10.71
CA ILE A 75 -4.89 1.58 -10.47
C ILE A 75 -6.12 0.92 -11.08
N GLU A 76 -5.89 -0.02 -11.98
CA GLU A 76 -6.94 -0.85 -12.56
C GLU A 76 -6.81 -2.25 -11.96
N ILE A 77 -7.87 -2.76 -11.36
CA ILE A 77 -7.84 -4.00 -10.58
C ILE A 77 -8.92 -4.96 -11.08
N ASN A 78 -8.54 -6.22 -11.25
CA ASN A 78 -9.44 -7.33 -11.51
C ASN A 78 -9.10 -8.50 -10.57
N ALA A 79 -10.05 -8.91 -9.72
CA ALA A 79 -9.89 -9.98 -8.74
C ALA A 79 -10.32 -11.37 -9.25
N GLU A 80 -10.75 -11.48 -10.51
CA GLU A 80 -11.06 -12.76 -11.15
C GLU A 80 -9.79 -13.61 -11.35
N ASP A 81 -9.97 -14.91 -11.54
CA ASP A 81 -8.89 -15.90 -11.69
C ASP A 81 -7.84 -15.89 -10.56
N MET A 82 -6.64 -15.37 -10.86
CA MET A 82 -5.52 -15.22 -9.92
C MET A 82 -5.45 -13.83 -9.30
N GLY A 83 -6.27 -12.89 -9.78
CA GLY A 83 -6.23 -11.48 -9.42
C GLY A 83 -5.04 -10.75 -10.02
N ARG A 84 -5.30 -9.62 -10.69
CA ARG A 84 -4.29 -8.78 -11.32
C ARG A 84 -4.58 -7.31 -11.11
N TYR A 85 -3.54 -6.50 -11.20
CA TYR A 85 -3.68 -5.06 -11.30
C TYR A 85 -2.62 -4.43 -12.20
N SER A 86 -2.97 -3.28 -12.75
CA SER A 86 -2.06 -2.38 -13.44
C SER A 86 -1.99 -1.06 -12.69
N LEU A 87 -0.81 -0.44 -12.66
CA LEU A 87 -0.57 0.84 -12.00
C LEU A 87 0.06 1.81 -12.99
N ARG A 88 -0.56 2.97 -13.13
CA ARG A 88 0.00 4.15 -13.78
C ARG A 88 0.37 5.20 -12.74
N ILE A 89 1.48 5.88 -12.97
CA ILE A 89 1.93 7.01 -12.15
C ILE A 89 2.21 8.18 -13.07
N ASN A 90 1.44 9.27 -12.94
CA ASN A 90 1.47 10.41 -13.86
C ASN A 90 1.29 9.95 -15.32
N ASP A 91 0.24 9.17 -15.57
CA ASP A 91 -0.12 8.52 -16.85
C ASP A 91 0.84 7.45 -17.41
N ASP A 92 2.09 7.40 -16.93
CA ASP A 92 3.07 6.37 -17.28
C ASP A 92 2.64 5.00 -16.72
N LEU A 93 2.51 3.99 -17.58
CA LEU A 93 2.26 2.61 -17.16
C LEU A 93 3.54 1.98 -16.59
N VAL A 94 3.67 2.01 -15.27
CA VAL A 94 4.87 1.54 -14.54
C VAL A 94 4.76 0.07 -14.11
N LEU A 95 3.55 -0.46 -14.04
CA LEU A 95 3.30 -1.86 -13.74
C LEU A 95 2.07 -2.33 -14.52
N LYS A 96 2.22 -3.42 -15.27
CA LYS A 96 1.16 -3.99 -16.09
C LYS A 96 0.84 -5.42 -15.65
N ASP A 97 -0.43 -5.69 -15.44
CA ASP A 97 -0.99 -7.03 -15.18
C ASP A 97 -0.27 -7.83 -14.08
N ALA A 98 0.23 -7.12 -13.05
CA ALA A 98 0.88 -7.71 -11.89
C ALA A 98 -0.09 -8.61 -11.13
N VAL A 99 0.35 -9.81 -10.79
CA VAL A 99 -0.46 -10.77 -10.04
C VAL A 99 -0.61 -10.29 -8.60
N PHE A 100 -1.74 -10.56 -7.98
CA PHE A 100 -1.93 -10.28 -6.57
C PHE A 100 -0.90 -10.99 -5.69
N ALA A 101 -0.48 -10.32 -4.62
CA ALA A 101 0.39 -10.92 -3.59
C ALA A 101 -0.26 -12.12 -2.87
N GLY A 102 -1.58 -12.26 -2.98
CA GLY A 102 -2.36 -13.41 -2.53
C GLY A 102 -3.76 -13.34 -3.11
N LYS A 103 -4.31 -14.48 -3.51
CA LYS A 103 -5.65 -14.56 -4.10
C LYS A 103 -6.72 -14.13 -3.09
N VAL A 104 -7.61 -13.25 -3.52
CA VAL A 104 -8.80 -12.83 -2.76
C VAL A 104 -10.04 -12.99 -3.63
N LYS A 105 -11.22 -12.99 -3.01
CA LYS A 105 -12.50 -13.05 -3.74
C LYS A 105 -12.90 -11.68 -4.30
N SER A 106 -12.62 -10.62 -3.57
CA SER A 106 -13.12 -9.27 -3.80
C SER A 106 -12.35 -8.26 -2.95
N LEU A 107 -12.58 -6.98 -3.21
CA LEU A 107 -11.94 -5.85 -2.53
C LEU A 107 -12.99 -4.86 -2.04
N GLU A 108 -12.72 -4.20 -0.92
CA GLU A 108 -13.69 -3.29 -0.28
C GLU A 108 -13.05 -2.13 0.49
N ARG A 109 -11.71 -2.12 0.64
CA ARG A 109 -11.03 -1.15 1.50
C ARG A 109 -9.69 -0.70 0.93
N ILE A 110 -9.38 0.57 1.12
CA ILE A 110 -8.06 1.16 0.91
C ILE A 110 -7.49 1.54 2.27
N SER A 111 -6.27 1.13 2.55
CA SER A 111 -5.59 1.39 3.81
C SER A 111 -4.31 2.19 3.58
N PHE A 112 -4.22 3.36 4.22
CA PHE A 112 -3.03 4.19 4.23
C PHE A 112 -2.33 4.11 5.59
N ARG A 113 -1.11 3.58 5.62
CA ARG A 113 -0.35 3.33 6.84
C ARG A 113 1.04 3.97 6.78
N THR A 114 1.34 4.82 7.74
CA THR A 114 2.62 5.53 7.87
C THR A 114 3.67 4.70 8.64
N GLY A 115 3.86 3.45 8.22
CA GLY A 115 4.75 2.49 8.87
C GLY A 115 4.59 1.07 8.32
N PRO A 116 5.50 0.15 8.65
CA PRO A 116 5.46 -1.20 8.12
C PRO A 116 4.26 -1.95 8.69
N TYR A 117 3.68 -2.82 7.87
CA TYR A 117 2.81 -3.87 8.37
C TYR A 117 3.52 -4.74 9.40
N ARG A 118 2.81 -5.12 10.46
CA ARG A 118 3.30 -6.00 11.52
C ARG A 118 2.38 -7.22 11.59
N ASP A 119 2.95 -8.39 11.43
CA ASP A 119 2.31 -9.70 11.56
C ASP A 119 2.57 -10.35 12.93
N LEU A 120 3.35 -9.68 13.77
CA LEU A 120 3.64 -10.06 15.15
C LEU A 120 3.03 -9.05 16.14
N PRO A 121 2.58 -9.51 17.32
CA PRO A 121 2.51 -10.91 17.75
C PRO A 121 1.42 -11.69 16.98
N ASN A 122 1.59 -13.01 16.88
CA ASN A 122 0.61 -13.92 16.29
C ASN A 122 0.28 -15.08 17.26
N ARG A 123 -0.58 -16.02 16.84
CA ARG A 123 -1.03 -17.13 17.69
C ARG A 123 0.09 -18.09 18.14
N LYS A 124 1.28 -18.00 17.53
CA LYS A 124 2.47 -18.77 17.90
C LYS A 124 3.47 -17.94 18.72
N THR A 125 3.20 -16.65 18.94
CA THR A 125 4.03 -15.81 19.79
C THR A 125 3.80 -16.21 21.25
N ASP A 126 4.88 -16.55 21.94
CA ASP A 126 4.88 -16.87 23.37
C ASP A 126 4.34 -15.67 24.17
N ASN A 127 3.29 -15.90 24.94
CA ASN A 127 2.59 -14.88 25.71
C ASN A 127 3.19 -14.66 27.11
N GLU A 128 4.08 -15.55 27.57
CA GLU A 128 4.62 -15.53 28.94
C GLU A 128 6.14 -15.33 28.98
N ALA A 129 6.84 -15.43 27.84
CA ALA A 129 8.26 -15.13 27.77
C ALA A 129 8.55 -13.65 28.10
N PRO A 130 9.26 -13.34 29.20
CA PRO A 130 9.67 -11.96 29.50
C PRO A 130 10.67 -11.50 28.44
N HIS A 131 10.48 -10.28 27.96
CA HIS A 131 11.35 -9.66 26.96
C HIS A 131 11.71 -8.25 27.41
N ALA A 132 12.96 -7.86 27.12
CA ALA A 132 13.39 -6.49 27.33
C ALA A 132 12.54 -5.53 26.47
N PRO A 133 12.44 -4.23 26.84
CA PRO A 133 11.85 -3.22 25.99
C PRO A 133 12.45 -3.26 24.59
N LEU A 134 11.63 -3.01 23.57
CA LEU A 134 12.13 -2.96 22.20
C LEU A 134 13.21 -1.88 22.08
N PRO A 135 14.29 -2.14 21.31
CA PRO A 135 15.35 -1.16 21.10
C PRO A 135 14.78 0.19 20.62
N GLY A 136 15.06 1.26 21.37
CA GLY A 136 14.63 2.60 21.01
C GLY A 136 13.14 2.90 21.23
N ALA A 137 12.42 2.13 22.07
CA ALA A 137 11.00 2.34 22.34
C ALA A 137 10.64 3.77 22.79
N ASP A 138 11.54 4.48 23.47
CA ASP A 138 11.35 5.85 23.94
C ASP A 138 11.97 6.92 23.03
N LYS A 139 12.52 6.51 21.88
CA LYS A 139 13.16 7.44 20.94
C LYS A 139 12.18 7.81 19.83
N PRO A 140 11.83 9.09 19.64
CA PRO A 140 11.04 9.50 18.51
C PRO A 140 11.80 9.21 17.21
N VAL A 141 11.06 8.82 16.17
CA VAL A 141 11.59 8.73 14.81
C VAL A 141 11.45 10.08 14.11
N ASN A 142 12.17 10.28 13.01
CA ASN A 142 12.02 11.47 12.18
C ASN A 142 10.57 11.62 11.69
N GLU A 143 10.05 12.85 11.74
CA GLU A 143 8.70 13.16 11.32
C GLU A 143 8.54 12.99 9.80
N ALA A 144 7.62 12.12 9.40
CA ALA A 144 7.26 11.89 8.01
C ALA A 144 5.82 12.31 7.75
N SER A 145 5.60 13.15 6.74
CA SER A 145 4.28 13.66 6.37
C SER A 145 3.87 13.21 4.97
N TYR A 146 2.60 12.84 4.84
CA TYR A 146 2.01 12.33 3.61
C TYR A 146 0.64 12.97 3.39
N PHE A 147 0.38 13.39 2.15
CA PHE A 147 -0.84 14.06 1.74
C PHE A 147 -1.54 13.21 0.69
N ILE A 148 -2.85 13.08 0.82
CA ILE A 148 -3.70 12.33 -0.09
C ILE A 148 -4.78 13.29 -0.57
N ASP A 149 -5.02 13.31 -1.88
CA ASP A 149 -6.06 14.13 -2.47
C ASP A 149 -6.75 13.40 -3.63
N ASP A 150 -7.87 13.92 -4.11
CA ASP A 150 -8.61 13.43 -5.28
C ASP A 150 -8.87 11.91 -5.27
N LEU A 151 -9.14 11.34 -4.10
CA LEU A 151 -9.42 9.92 -3.96
C LEU A 151 -10.77 9.58 -4.58
N TRP A 152 -10.74 8.74 -5.62
CA TRP A 152 -11.90 8.31 -6.36
C TRP A 152 -11.86 6.79 -6.61
N VAL A 153 -13.02 6.15 -6.46
CA VAL A 153 -13.22 4.72 -6.67
C VAL A 153 -14.41 4.55 -7.59
N SER A 154 -14.27 3.74 -8.63
CA SER A 154 -15.38 3.37 -9.51
C SER A 154 -15.33 1.90 -9.89
N ARG A 155 -16.49 1.35 -10.20
CA ARG A 155 -16.58 0.07 -10.90
C ARG A 155 -16.01 0.24 -12.32
N GLN A 156 -15.26 -0.76 -12.80
CA GLN A 156 -14.96 -0.85 -14.23
C GLN A 156 -16.28 -1.12 -14.98
N ARG A 157 -16.46 -0.49 -16.14
CA ARG A 157 -17.65 -0.68 -17.00
C ARG A 157 -17.41 -1.78 -18.01
#